data_AF-A0A1B1CHM3-F1
#
_entry.id   AF-A0A1B1CHM3-F1
#
_cell.length_a   1.000
_cell.length_b   1.000
_cell.length_c   1.000
_cell.angle_alpha   90.00
_cell.angle_beta   90.00
_cell.angle_gamma   90.00
#
_symmetry.space_group_name_H-M   'P 1'
#
loop_
_entity.id
_entity.type
_entity.pdbx_description
1 polymer ?
#
loop_
_entity_poly.entity_id
_entity_poly.type
_entity_poly.pdbx_seq_one_letter_code
_entity_poly.pdbx_strand_id
1 'polypeptide(L)'
;MLTDLTTGSRTQRAGLGFADSEDLYDIARDLRFKLADGGVGDLHELRHSGLGYANLLFMATVMVELQKSKEADLTLFLVEEPEAHLHPQLQMLVLDFLQEKARLSAGASIEKGQPEGKIQVIITTHSPNLTAWVAPENLVIMRSQETNDHRSYSVALAIDDLNIKKRDLAKISRYLDVTRSAMLFGGRVMLIEGMAEALLLPVFAERRFPNRGVAEHPDRTKWKKFQAASLVSIDGVDFTPYASLLLAGIDDARIADRLVVVTDRDPNSPGDRVEALKTLAASYGAGNRLSVRVNEVTLEESLYCEANAALLRSAFLDIHPSSVKKWATRIEDVSPEARPAAFLGLFSDKTNPVRKGDYAQALSYVLSPKDANFVPNDFLAANADDEDAARSAYKASLAEFQVPAYLAEAIDDIVQ
;
A
#
# COMPACT_ATOMS: atom_id res chain seq x y z
N MET A 1 -22.12 -57.37 45.99
CA MET A 1 -21.59 -57.77 44.67
C MET A 1 -20.06 -57.76 44.61
N LEU A 2 -19.32 -56.73 45.05
CA LEU A 2 -17.83 -56.81 45.12
C LEU A 2 -17.29 -57.62 46.33
N THR A 3 -18.11 -57.80 47.36
CA THR A 3 -17.73 -58.51 48.59
C THR A 3 -17.59 -60.03 48.37
N ASP A 4 -18.45 -60.64 47.56
CA ASP A 4 -18.35 -62.08 47.22
C ASP A 4 -17.13 -62.41 46.34
N LEU A 5 -16.60 -61.41 45.63
CA LEU A 5 -15.43 -61.54 44.75
C LEU A 5 -14.08 -61.30 45.46
N THR A 6 -14.08 -60.78 46.69
CA THR A 6 -12.85 -60.37 47.40
C THR A 6 -12.61 -61.10 48.73
N THR A 7 -13.48 -62.04 49.10
CA THR A 7 -13.43 -62.81 50.35
C THR A 7 -12.19 -63.71 50.50
N GLY A 8 -11.49 -64.04 49.41
CA GLY A 8 -10.31 -64.92 49.42
C GLY A 8 -8.97 -64.26 49.75
N SER A 9 -8.88 -62.94 49.91
CA SER A 9 -7.62 -62.31 50.35
C SER A 9 -7.81 -61.16 51.35
N ARG A 10 -8.60 -60.12 51.02
CA ARG A 10 -8.99 -59.02 51.91
C ARG A 10 -10.30 -58.39 51.43
N THR A 11 -11.26 -58.21 52.34
CA THR A 11 -12.57 -57.61 52.06
C THR A 11 -12.45 -56.13 51.70
N GLN A 12 -13.02 -55.75 50.55
CA GLN A 12 -13.08 -54.36 50.06
C GLN A 12 -14.53 -53.85 50.07
N ARG A 13 -14.73 -52.57 50.40
CA ARG A 13 -16.03 -51.87 50.35
C ARG A 13 -15.98 -50.77 49.28
N ALA A 14 -17.04 -50.64 48.50
CA ALA A 14 -17.18 -49.60 47.48
C ALA A 14 -18.40 -48.71 47.78
N GLY A 15 -18.27 -47.41 47.50
CA GLY A 15 -19.35 -46.42 47.56
C GLY A 15 -19.15 -45.37 46.47
N LEU A 16 -20.24 -44.70 46.07
CA LEU A 16 -20.22 -43.55 45.15
C LEU A 16 -20.50 -42.28 45.96
N GLY A 17 -19.63 -41.29 45.82
CA GLY A 17 -19.79 -39.93 46.37
C GLY A 17 -19.43 -38.90 45.29
N PHE A 18 -19.97 -37.69 45.42
CA PHE A 18 -19.53 -36.56 44.61
C PHE A 18 -18.24 -35.97 45.20
N ALA A 19 -17.40 -35.35 44.37
CA ALA A 19 -16.22 -34.65 44.84
C ALA A 19 -16.66 -33.38 45.59
N ASP A 20 -16.34 -33.29 46.89
CA ASP A 20 -16.78 -32.19 47.76
C ASP A 20 -16.03 -30.86 47.51
N SER A 21 -15.12 -30.81 46.53
CA SER A 21 -14.41 -29.60 46.12
C SER A 21 -13.97 -29.70 44.66
N GLU A 22 -14.83 -29.33 43.72
CA GLU A 22 -14.30 -28.73 42.50
C GLU A 22 -13.80 -27.34 42.90
N ASP A 23 -12.48 -27.20 43.05
CA ASP A 23 -11.90 -25.88 43.22
C ASP A 23 -12.28 -25.03 42.01
N LEU A 24 -12.51 -23.73 42.20
CA LEU A 24 -12.79 -22.78 41.10
C LEU A 24 -11.75 -22.88 39.96
N TYR A 25 -10.55 -23.34 40.31
CA TYR A 25 -9.45 -23.67 39.40
C TYR A 25 -9.73 -24.84 38.45
N ASP A 26 -10.42 -25.88 38.91
CA ASP A 26 -10.79 -27.04 38.11
C ASP A 26 -11.96 -26.70 37.17
N ILE A 27 -12.92 -25.91 37.66
CA ILE A 27 -14.00 -25.34 36.83
C ILE A 27 -13.42 -24.42 35.74
N ALA A 28 -12.43 -23.59 36.08
CA ALA A 28 -11.75 -22.72 35.11
C ALA A 28 -10.93 -23.52 34.08
N ARG A 29 -10.33 -24.65 34.48
CA ARG A 29 -9.61 -25.56 33.57
C ARG A 29 -10.53 -26.26 32.58
N ASP A 30 -11.77 -26.52 32.98
CA ASP A 30 -12.77 -27.16 32.13
C ASP A 30 -13.60 -26.18 31.31
N LEU A 31 -13.43 -24.87 31.52
CA LEU A 31 -14.03 -23.85 30.68
C LEU A 31 -13.48 -23.97 29.24
N ARG A 32 -14.34 -24.43 28.33
CA ARG A 32 -14.06 -24.49 26.90
C ARG A 32 -14.92 -23.44 26.20
N PHE A 33 -14.27 -22.44 25.60
CA PHE A 33 -14.96 -21.53 24.70
C PHE A 33 -15.38 -22.28 23.43
N LYS A 34 -16.63 -22.10 23.04
CA LYS A 34 -17.19 -22.64 21.80
C LYS A 34 -17.79 -21.50 20.97
N LEU A 35 -17.61 -21.53 19.66
CA LEU A 35 -18.13 -20.56 18.70
C LEU A 35 -18.88 -21.28 17.56
N ALA A 36 -19.86 -20.60 16.99
CA ALA A 36 -20.53 -20.96 15.75
C ALA A 36 -20.84 -19.69 14.97
N ASP A 37 -20.97 -19.81 13.64
CA ASP A 37 -21.49 -18.72 12.83
C ASP A 37 -22.94 -18.40 13.19
N GLY A 38 -23.32 -17.13 13.09
CA GLY A 38 -24.67 -16.68 13.40
C GLY A 38 -25.72 -17.46 12.61
N GLY A 39 -26.58 -18.21 13.30
CA GLY A 39 -27.63 -19.03 12.69
C GLY A 39 -27.27 -20.50 12.47
N VAL A 40 -26.05 -20.93 12.84
CA VAL A 40 -25.66 -22.35 12.89
C VAL A 40 -25.88 -22.89 14.30
N GLY A 41 -26.59 -24.01 14.42
CA GLY A 41 -27.06 -24.53 15.71
C GLY A 41 -25.99 -25.16 16.61
N ASP A 42 -24.88 -25.63 16.04
CA ASP A 42 -23.86 -26.37 16.78
C ASP A 42 -22.65 -25.49 17.10
N LEU A 43 -22.41 -25.28 18.40
CA LEU A 43 -21.23 -24.62 18.93
C LEU A 43 -20.01 -25.56 18.81
N HIS A 44 -18.99 -25.16 18.06
CA HIS A 44 -17.74 -25.89 17.94
C HIS A 44 -16.68 -25.34 18.91
N GLU A 45 -15.84 -26.20 19.48
CA GLU A 45 -14.72 -25.72 20.32
C GLU A 45 -13.83 -24.74 19.54
N LEU A 46 -13.31 -23.71 20.21
CA LEU A 46 -12.41 -22.74 19.59
C LEU A 46 -11.20 -23.36 18.89
N ARG A 47 -10.76 -24.55 19.32
CA ARG A 47 -9.67 -25.30 18.67
C ARG A 47 -10.00 -25.72 17.23
N HIS A 48 -11.29 -25.79 16.90
CA HIS A 48 -11.81 -26.04 15.57
C HIS A 48 -12.20 -24.73 14.85
N SER A 49 -12.26 -23.60 15.56
CA SER A 49 -12.36 -22.27 14.96
C SER A 49 -10.98 -21.79 14.52
N GLY A 50 -10.89 -21.03 13.42
CA GLY A 50 -9.60 -20.54 12.92
C GLY A 50 -8.84 -19.72 13.98
N LEU A 51 -7.50 -19.87 14.00
CA LEU A 51 -6.57 -19.21 14.94
C LEU A 51 -6.87 -17.71 15.17
N GLY A 52 -7.37 -17.00 14.17
CA GLY A 52 -7.77 -15.60 14.28
C GLY A 52 -8.88 -15.30 15.29
N TYR A 53 -9.95 -16.11 15.35
CA TYR A 53 -11.06 -15.86 16.29
C TYR A 53 -10.64 -16.10 17.74
N ALA A 54 -9.76 -17.09 17.97
CA ALA A 54 -9.19 -17.33 19.28
C ALA A 54 -8.37 -16.13 19.76
N ASN A 55 -7.54 -15.54 18.90
CA ASN A 55 -6.77 -14.34 19.21
C ASN A 55 -7.67 -13.14 19.52
N LEU A 56 -8.74 -12.95 18.73
CA LEU A 56 -9.72 -11.88 18.95
C LEU A 56 -10.41 -12.00 20.30
N LEU A 57 -10.90 -13.20 20.64
CA LEU A 57 -11.53 -13.43 21.94
C LEU A 57 -10.56 -13.23 23.09
N PHE A 58 -9.33 -13.72 22.96
CA PHE A 58 -8.29 -13.52 23.97
C PHE A 58 -8.04 -12.04 24.24
N MET A 59 -7.79 -11.24 23.19
CA MET A 59 -7.61 -9.80 23.31
C MET A 59 -8.82 -9.11 23.93
N ALA A 60 -10.04 -9.49 23.52
CA ALA A 60 -11.27 -8.94 24.06
C ALA A 60 -11.45 -9.25 25.55
N THR A 61 -11.20 -10.50 25.97
CA THR A 61 -11.30 -10.90 27.38
C THR A 61 -10.27 -10.17 28.24
N VAL A 62 -9.01 -10.10 27.79
CA VAL A 62 -7.96 -9.34 28.50
C VAL A 62 -8.35 -7.88 28.64
N MET A 63 -8.80 -7.23 27.55
CA MET A 63 -9.18 -5.82 27.61
C MET A 63 -10.36 -5.55 28.56
N VAL A 64 -11.36 -6.45 28.58
CA VAL A 64 -12.50 -6.35 29.52
C VAL A 64 -12.04 -6.50 30.97
N GLU A 65 -11.09 -7.40 31.24
CA GLU A 65 -10.54 -7.59 32.57
C GLU A 65 -9.77 -6.36 33.05
N LEU A 66 -8.91 -5.80 32.19
CA LEU A 66 -8.15 -4.57 32.49
C LEU A 66 -9.09 -3.38 32.78
N GLN A 67 -10.24 -3.30 32.10
CA GLN A 67 -11.24 -2.26 32.36
C GLN A 67 -11.95 -2.41 33.71
N LYS A 68 -12.05 -3.63 34.24
CA LYS A 68 -12.72 -3.90 35.52
C LYS A 68 -11.80 -3.75 36.72
N SER A 69 -10.56 -4.23 36.60
CA SER A 69 -9.59 -4.25 37.70
C SER A 69 -9.28 -2.84 38.21
N LYS A 70 -9.03 -1.86 37.31
CA LYS A 70 -8.73 -0.45 37.65
C LYS A 70 -7.74 -0.28 38.82
N GLU A 71 -6.77 -1.18 38.94
CA GLU A 71 -5.83 -1.22 40.07
C GLU A 71 -4.71 -0.16 39.97
N ALA A 72 -4.54 0.48 38.82
CA ALA A 72 -3.49 1.46 38.55
C ALA A 72 -4.03 2.71 37.87
N ASP A 73 -3.32 3.83 38.00
CA ASP A 73 -3.65 5.07 37.29
C ASP A 73 -3.55 4.89 35.78
N LEU A 74 -2.49 4.21 35.33
CA LEU A 74 -2.24 3.88 33.93
C LEU A 74 -1.88 2.39 33.78
N THR A 75 -2.65 1.72 32.94
CA THR A 75 -2.43 0.34 32.51
C THR A 75 -2.01 0.34 31.04
N LEU A 76 -0.85 -0.26 30.74
CA LEU A 76 -0.38 -0.43 29.35
C LEU A 76 -0.83 -1.78 28.82
N PHE A 77 -1.58 -1.79 27.72
CA PHE A 77 -1.92 -3.01 27.01
C PHE A 77 -1.11 -3.10 25.72
N LEU A 78 -0.13 -4.00 25.70
CA LEU A 78 0.79 -4.20 24.59
C LEU A 78 0.30 -5.36 23.72
N VAL A 79 0.12 -5.12 22.43
CA VAL A 79 -0.34 -6.13 21.48
C VAL A 79 0.65 -6.22 20.32
N GLU A 80 1.28 -7.37 20.17
CA GLU A 80 2.21 -7.63 19.08
C GLU A 80 1.48 -8.25 17.89
N GLU A 81 1.62 -7.64 16.71
CA GLU A 81 1.08 -8.12 15.43
C GLU A 81 -0.34 -8.70 15.52
N PRO A 82 -1.35 -7.92 15.96
CA PRO A 82 -2.71 -8.43 16.11
C PRO A 82 -3.30 -8.95 14.79
N GLU A 83 -2.73 -8.57 13.65
CA GLU A 83 -3.08 -9.08 12.32
C GLU A 83 -2.74 -10.56 12.08
N ALA A 84 -1.87 -11.16 12.90
CA ALA A 84 -1.42 -12.53 12.71
C ALA A 84 -2.62 -13.50 12.74
N HIS A 85 -2.81 -14.22 11.62
CA HIS A 85 -3.93 -15.14 11.41
C HIS A 85 -5.34 -14.51 11.43
N LEU A 86 -5.45 -13.18 11.34
CA LEU A 86 -6.72 -12.47 11.17
C LEU A 86 -6.99 -12.13 9.70
N HIS A 87 -8.22 -12.38 9.29
CA HIS A 87 -8.75 -11.85 8.04
C HIS A 87 -8.74 -10.31 8.07
N PRO A 88 -8.42 -9.60 6.96
CA PRO A 88 -8.30 -8.14 6.95
C PRO A 88 -9.51 -7.38 7.53
N GLN A 89 -10.72 -7.87 7.33
CA GLN A 89 -11.94 -7.27 7.90
C GLN A 89 -11.95 -7.35 9.44
N LEU A 90 -11.43 -8.44 10.03
CA LEU A 90 -11.36 -8.59 11.49
C LEU A 90 -10.26 -7.70 12.10
N GLN A 91 -9.19 -7.44 11.35
CA GLN A 91 -8.10 -6.56 11.78
C GLN A 91 -8.61 -5.15 12.14
N MET A 92 -9.47 -4.59 11.30
CA MET A 92 -10.13 -3.30 11.55
C MET A 92 -11.05 -3.34 12.78
N LEU A 93 -11.85 -4.39 12.94
CA LEU A 93 -12.77 -4.51 14.08
C LEU A 93 -12.04 -4.63 15.42
N VAL A 94 -10.91 -5.34 15.43
CA VAL A 94 -10.05 -5.43 16.63
C VAL A 94 -9.48 -4.06 16.98
N LEU A 95 -8.94 -3.32 16.00
CA LEU A 95 -8.45 -1.96 16.25
C LEU A 95 -9.53 -1.04 16.81
N ASP A 96 -10.70 -1.01 16.17
CA ASP A 96 -11.82 -0.17 16.59
C ASP A 96 -12.25 -0.50 18.02
N PHE A 97 -12.37 -1.79 18.34
CA PHE A 97 -12.65 -2.26 19.70
C PHE A 97 -11.57 -1.80 20.70
N LEU A 98 -10.30 -2.00 20.40
CA LEU A 98 -9.20 -1.61 21.30
C LEU A 98 -9.16 -0.09 21.52
N GLN A 99 -9.33 0.70 20.45
CA GLN A 99 -9.40 2.15 20.50
C GLN A 99 -10.60 2.64 21.31
N GLU A 100 -11.78 2.06 21.08
CA GLU A 100 -13.00 2.39 21.83
C GLU A 100 -12.77 2.14 23.32
N LYS A 101 -12.24 0.97 23.67
CA LYS A 101 -12.02 0.57 25.06
C LYS A 101 -10.98 1.44 25.76
N ALA A 102 -9.91 1.82 25.06
CA ALA A 102 -8.94 2.81 25.54
C ALA A 102 -9.58 4.17 25.78
N ARG A 103 -10.37 4.68 24.82
CA ARG A 103 -11.08 5.96 24.95
C ARG A 103 -12.06 5.98 26.11
N LEU A 104 -12.84 4.91 26.28
CA LEU A 104 -13.79 4.77 27.39
C LEU A 104 -13.08 4.77 28.75
N SER A 105 -11.91 4.14 28.86
CA SER A 105 -11.13 4.14 30.11
C SER A 105 -10.65 5.55 30.48
N ALA A 106 -10.24 6.36 29.50
CA ALA A 106 -9.76 7.72 29.72
C ALA A 106 -10.87 8.73 30.08
N GLY A 107 -12.13 8.43 29.73
CA GLY A 107 -13.29 9.29 30.00
C GLY A 107 -14.12 8.89 31.22
N ALA A 108 -13.70 7.88 31.98
CA ALA A 108 -14.47 7.37 33.11
C ALA A 108 -14.45 8.36 34.30
N SER A 109 -15.58 8.49 35.01
CA SER A 109 -15.64 9.27 36.26
C SER A 109 -14.79 8.59 37.33
N ILE A 110 -13.92 9.36 37.98
CA ILE A 110 -12.97 8.88 39.00
C ILE A 110 -13.49 9.27 40.38
N GLU A 111 -13.61 8.28 41.28
CA GLU A 111 -13.88 8.57 42.69
C GLU A 111 -12.61 9.09 43.37
N LYS A 112 -12.76 10.10 44.25
CA LYS A 112 -11.60 10.70 44.94
C LYS A 112 -10.83 9.65 45.74
N GLY A 113 -9.54 9.51 45.45
CA GLY A 113 -8.64 8.59 46.14
C GLY A 113 -8.58 7.18 45.55
N GLN A 114 -9.27 6.94 44.42
CA GLN A 114 -9.13 5.72 43.62
C GLN A 114 -8.20 5.95 42.42
N PRO A 115 -7.53 4.90 41.92
CA PRO A 115 -6.72 5.01 40.71
C PRO A 115 -7.55 5.45 39.49
N GLU A 116 -6.93 6.18 38.56
CA GLU A 116 -7.64 6.65 37.36
C GLU A 116 -8.13 5.50 36.46
N GLY A 117 -7.45 4.35 36.46
CA GLY A 117 -7.85 3.18 35.67
C GLY A 117 -7.75 3.39 34.17
N LYS A 118 -6.91 4.32 33.71
CA LYS A 118 -6.73 4.64 32.28
C LYS A 118 -5.97 3.50 31.59
N ILE A 119 -6.43 3.11 30.41
CA ILE A 119 -5.78 2.10 29.58
C ILE A 119 -5.18 2.78 28.35
N GLN A 120 -3.90 2.55 28.13
CA GLN A 120 -3.20 2.91 26.89
C GLN A 120 -2.86 1.64 26.14
N VAL A 121 -3.30 1.56 24.89
CA VAL A 121 -3.02 0.41 24.01
C VAL A 121 -1.85 0.78 23.11
N ILE A 122 -0.84 -0.08 23.05
CA ILE A 122 0.31 0.05 22.14
C ILE A 122 0.35 -1.20 21.27
N ILE A 123 0.37 -0.98 19.96
CA ILE A 123 0.31 -2.05 18.97
C ILE A 123 1.55 -1.99 18.09
N THR A 124 2.23 -3.12 17.90
CA THR A 124 3.22 -3.27 16.83
C THR A 124 2.56 -3.93 15.63
N THR A 125 2.87 -3.46 14.42
CA THR A 125 2.26 -3.99 13.19
C THR A 125 3.15 -3.75 11.98
N HIS A 126 3.10 -4.69 11.04
CA HIS A 126 3.62 -4.55 9.68
C HIS A 126 2.49 -4.44 8.65
N SER A 127 1.23 -4.43 9.09
CA SER A 127 0.06 -4.44 8.24
C SER A 127 -0.32 -3.03 7.78
N PRO A 128 -0.28 -2.76 6.46
CA PRO A 128 -0.79 -1.51 5.93
C PRO A 128 -2.31 -1.37 6.10
N ASN A 129 -3.03 -2.48 6.35
CA ASN A 129 -4.45 -2.39 6.70
C ASN A 129 -4.60 -1.66 8.03
N LEU A 130 -3.86 -2.04 9.07
CA LEU A 130 -3.98 -1.41 10.38
C LEU A 130 -3.64 0.08 10.32
N THR A 131 -2.53 0.44 9.67
CA THR A 131 -2.08 1.83 9.59
C THR A 131 -3.04 2.72 8.79
N ALA A 132 -3.79 2.17 7.83
CA ALA A 132 -4.77 2.93 7.06
C ALA A 132 -6.00 3.35 7.91
N TRP A 133 -6.31 2.62 8.98
CA TRP A 133 -7.46 2.88 9.85
C TRP A 133 -7.12 3.68 11.11
N VAL A 134 -5.84 4.02 11.31
CA VAL A 134 -5.37 4.76 12.48
C VAL A 134 -5.08 6.20 12.08
N ALA A 135 -5.51 7.15 12.91
CA ALA A 135 -5.19 8.56 12.70
C ALA A 135 -3.66 8.75 12.68
N PRO A 136 -3.09 9.51 11.72
CA PRO A 136 -1.64 9.65 11.58
C PRO A 136 -0.93 10.05 12.87
N GLU A 137 -1.54 10.89 13.69
CA GLU A 137 -1.01 11.35 14.98
C GLU A 137 -0.69 10.19 15.95
N ASN A 138 -1.41 9.07 15.82
CA ASN A 138 -1.23 7.88 16.66
C ASN A 138 -0.23 6.87 16.07
N LEU A 139 0.42 7.19 14.95
CA LEU A 139 1.41 6.32 14.32
C LEU A 139 2.83 6.68 14.78
N VAL A 140 3.60 5.64 15.08
CA VAL A 140 5.03 5.73 15.36
C VAL A 140 5.75 4.82 14.37
N ILE A 141 6.56 5.40 13.48
CA ILE A 141 7.29 4.65 12.47
C ILE A 141 8.67 4.28 13.00
N MET A 142 8.97 2.99 13.05
CA MET A 142 10.28 2.49 13.46
C MET A 142 11.21 2.42 12.25
N ARG A 143 12.37 3.10 12.32
CA ARG A 143 13.39 3.11 11.26
C ARG A 143 14.72 2.59 11.78
N SER A 144 15.36 1.73 11.00
CA SER A 144 16.77 1.38 11.23
C SER A 144 17.65 2.46 10.63
N GLN A 145 18.61 2.96 11.41
CA GLN A 145 19.64 3.89 11.00
C GLN A 145 21.00 3.27 11.17
N GLU A 146 21.93 3.65 10.30
CA GLU A 146 23.32 3.20 10.37
C GLU A 146 24.21 4.38 10.74
N THR A 147 25.04 4.18 11.75
CA THR A 147 26.10 5.13 12.09
C THR A 147 27.25 5.02 11.09
N ASN A 148 28.11 6.05 11.04
CA ASN A 148 29.32 6.02 10.20
C ASN A 148 30.25 4.82 10.50
N ASP A 149 30.14 4.22 11.70
CA ASP A 149 30.90 3.04 12.12
C ASP A 149 30.21 1.71 11.80
N HIS A 150 29.23 1.71 10.88
CA HIS A 150 28.46 0.53 10.46
C HIS A 150 27.67 -0.16 11.59
N ARG A 151 27.31 0.59 12.64
CA ARG A 151 26.40 0.10 13.69
C ARG A 151 24.98 0.54 13.40
N SER A 152 24.06 -0.42 13.38
CA SER A 152 22.63 -0.14 13.24
C SER A 152 21.98 0.16 14.59
N TYR A 153 21.08 1.15 14.61
CA TYR A 153 20.23 1.48 15.74
C TYR A 153 18.83 1.84 15.25
N SER A 154 17.82 1.71 16.11
CA SER A 154 16.44 2.03 15.76
C SER A 154 16.05 3.43 16.24
N VAL A 155 15.34 4.16 15.39
CA VAL A 155 14.72 5.46 15.72
C VAL A 155 13.21 5.33 15.62
N ALA A 156 12.52 5.84 16.63
CA ALA A 156 11.07 5.96 16.64
C ALA A 156 10.68 7.35 16.12
N LEU A 157 9.88 7.38 15.04
CA LEU A 157 9.34 8.60 14.44
C LEU A 157 7.86 8.70 14.78
N ALA A 158 7.52 9.34 15.90
CA ALA A 158 6.14 9.67 16.21
C ALA A 158 5.67 10.79 15.27
N ILE A 159 4.59 10.55 14.50
CA ILE A 159 4.11 11.54 13.52
C ILE A 159 3.70 12.85 14.19
N ASP A 160 3.15 12.79 15.41
CA ASP A 160 2.76 13.98 16.17
C ASP A 160 3.95 14.89 16.52
N ASP A 161 5.16 14.31 16.63
CA ASP A 161 6.40 15.05 16.92
C ASP A 161 7.04 15.67 15.66
N LEU A 162 6.55 15.35 14.45
CA LEU A 162 7.11 15.84 13.18
C LEU A 162 6.70 17.29 12.84
N ASN A 163 5.96 17.96 13.74
CA ASN A 163 5.48 19.34 13.58
C ASN A 163 4.73 19.58 12.24
N ILE A 164 4.02 18.57 11.76
CA ILE A 164 3.17 18.66 10.58
C ILE A 164 1.89 19.38 10.96
N LYS A 165 1.41 20.29 10.10
CA LYS A 165 0.18 21.05 10.39
C LYS A 165 -1.00 20.10 10.55
N LYS A 166 -1.84 20.31 11.57
CA LYS A 166 -3.07 19.53 11.80
C LYS A 166 -3.99 19.41 10.57
N ARG A 167 -4.05 20.46 9.75
CA ARG A 167 -4.81 20.42 8.48
C ARG A 167 -4.24 19.41 7.49
N ASP A 168 -2.91 19.31 7.41
CA ASP A 168 -2.22 18.39 6.50
C ASP A 168 -2.32 16.96 7.02
N LEU A 169 -2.20 16.73 8.34
CA LEU A 169 -2.48 15.43 8.96
C LEU A 169 -3.91 14.97 8.72
N ALA A 170 -4.89 15.88 8.82
CA ALA A 170 -6.28 15.56 8.51
C ALA A 170 -6.51 15.25 7.01
N LYS A 171 -5.72 15.84 6.09
CA LYS A 171 -5.75 15.45 4.67
C LYS A 171 -5.18 14.04 4.48
N ILE A 172 -4.01 13.78 5.08
CA ILE A 172 -3.34 12.47 5.07
C ILE A 172 -4.28 11.39 5.60
N SER A 173 -4.92 11.62 6.75
CA SER A 173 -5.85 10.66 7.37
C SER A 173 -7.01 10.25 6.47
N ARG A 174 -7.53 11.17 5.62
CA ARG A 174 -8.59 10.85 4.66
C ARG A 174 -8.09 10.17 3.39
N TYR A 175 -6.79 10.30 3.13
CA TYR A 175 -6.15 9.82 1.91
C TYR A 175 -5.55 8.42 2.09
N LEU A 176 -5.00 8.12 3.27
CA LEU A 176 -4.44 6.82 3.59
C LEU A 176 -5.50 5.72 3.41
N ASP A 177 -5.24 4.84 2.46
CA ASP A 177 -5.86 3.53 2.32
C ASP A 177 -4.76 2.46 2.43
N VAL A 178 -5.14 1.18 2.30
CA VAL A 178 -4.20 0.06 2.40
C VAL A 178 -3.05 0.18 1.40
N THR A 179 -3.34 0.57 0.16
CA THR A 179 -2.35 0.64 -0.92
C THR A 179 -1.40 1.82 -0.70
N ARG A 180 -1.94 2.98 -0.33
CA ARG A 180 -1.17 4.22 -0.11
C ARG A 180 -0.37 4.16 1.19
N SER A 181 -0.88 3.49 2.22
CA SER A 181 -0.17 3.31 3.50
C SER A 181 1.13 2.51 3.35
N ALA A 182 1.31 1.77 2.25
CA ALA A 182 2.59 1.14 1.93
C ALA A 182 3.77 2.14 1.92
N MET A 183 3.52 3.43 1.62
CA MET A 183 4.56 4.47 1.65
C MET A 183 5.14 4.73 3.04
N LEU A 184 4.42 4.36 4.11
CA LEU A 184 4.90 4.49 5.50
C LEU A 184 5.95 3.43 5.85
N PHE A 185 5.99 2.32 5.09
CA PHE A 185 6.91 1.22 5.28
C PHE A 185 8.05 1.23 4.25
N GLY A 186 7.84 1.89 3.10
CA GLY A 186 8.81 1.97 2.01
C GLY A 186 9.91 2.99 2.25
N GLY A 187 11.17 2.60 2.04
CA GLY A 187 12.29 3.54 2.01
C GLY A 187 12.33 4.42 0.74
N ARG A 188 11.65 4.01 -0.34
CA ARG A 188 11.62 4.72 -1.62
C ARG A 188 10.17 4.93 -2.03
N VAL A 189 9.77 6.18 -2.21
CA VAL A 189 8.39 6.55 -2.54
C VAL A 189 8.38 7.41 -3.80
N MET A 190 7.52 7.08 -4.75
CA MET A 190 7.23 7.91 -5.92
C MET A 190 5.78 8.37 -5.85
N LEU A 191 5.57 9.67 -5.70
CA LEU A 191 4.25 10.29 -5.77
C LEU A 191 3.96 10.71 -7.20
N ILE A 192 2.78 10.35 -7.69
CA ILE A 192 2.34 10.61 -9.07
C ILE A 192 0.93 11.21 -9.05
N GLU A 193 0.54 11.90 -10.12
CA GLU A 193 -0.76 12.57 -10.17
C GLU A 193 -1.94 11.62 -10.31
N GLY A 194 -1.81 10.56 -11.11
CA GLY A 194 -2.95 9.72 -11.47
C GLY A 194 -2.63 8.25 -11.79
N MET A 195 -3.71 7.53 -12.12
CA MET A 195 -3.69 6.11 -12.45
C MET A 195 -2.98 5.81 -13.78
N ALA A 196 -2.93 6.75 -14.73
CA ALA A 196 -2.27 6.53 -16.01
C ALA A 196 -0.76 6.32 -15.82
N GLU A 197 -0.12 7.19 -15.04
CA GLU A 197 1.28 7.07 -14.63
C GLU A 197 1.48 5.78 -13.83
N ALA A 198 0.55 5.43 -12.93
CA ALA A 198 0.67 4.25 -12.07
C ALA A 198 0.75 2.95 -12.89
N LEU A 199 -0.01 2.88 -13.99
CA LEU A 199 -0.01 1.73 -14.91
C LEU A 199 1.22 1.72 -15.82
N LEU A 200 1.64 2.88 -16.33
CA LEU A 200 2.69 2.98 -17.33
C LEU A 200 4.11 2.95 -16.74
N LEU A 201 4.32 3.49 -15.54
CA LEU A 201 5.65 3.55 -14.91
C LEU A 201 6.34 2.18 -14.76
N PRO A 202 5.67 1.11 -14.29
CA PRO A 202 6.27 -0.22 -14.26
C PRO A 202 6.73 -0.70 -15.65
N VAL A 203 5.92 -0.44 -16.67
CA VAL A 203 6.22 -0.84 -18.05
C VAL A 203 7.38 -0.01 -18.63
N PHE A 204 7.44 1.27 -18.33
CA PHE A 204 8.57 2.12 -18.69
C PHE A 204 9.85 1.72 -17.95
N ALA A 205 9.77 1.29 -16.70
CA ALA A 205 10.93 0.78 -15.97
C ALA A 205 11.45 -0.54 -16.57
N GLU A 206 10.58 -1.42 -17.07
CA GLU A 206 11.00 -2.61 -17.80
C GLU A 206 11.79 -2.26 -19.08
N ARG A 207 11.36 -1.21 -19.78
CA ARG A 207 12.02 -0.69 -20.98
C ARG A 207 13.34 0.00 -20.66
N ARG A 208 13.38 0.75 -19.55
CA ARG A 208 14.57 1.44 -19.06
C ARG A 208 15.66 0.48 -18.60
N PHE A 209 15.27 -0.70 -18.12
CA PHE A 209 16.14 -1.78 -17.63
C PHE A 209 15.95 -3.07 -18.46
N PRO A 210 16.35 -3.07 -19.75
CA PRO A 210 16.11 -4.19 -20.65
C PRO A 210 16.83 -5.47 -20.20
N ASN A 211 17.97 -5.33 -19.50
CA ASN A 211 18.78 -6.45 -19.02
C ASN A 211 18.42 -6.89 -17.59
N ARG A 212 17.24 -6.51 -17.07
CA ARG A 212 16.78 -6.86 -15.71
C ARG A 212 16.74 -8.37 -15.39
N GLY A 213 16.63 -9.21 -16.41
CA GLY A 213 16.67 -10.68 -16.29
C GLY A 213 18.07 -11.28 -16.20
N VAL A 214 19.12 -10.51 -16.48
CA VAL A 214 20.51 -10.99 -16.52
C VAL A 214 21.13 -10.88 -15.13
N ALA A 215 21.65 -12.00 -14.61
CA ALA A 215 21.99 -12.15 -13.20
C ALA A 215 23.02 -11.13 -12.67
N GLU A 216 24.02 -10.78 -13.47
CA GLU A 216 25.16 -9.92 -13.11
C GLU A 216 25.06 -8.50 -13.70
N HIS A 217 24.00 -8.20 -14.46
CA HIS A 217 23.85 -6.88 -15.07
C HIS A 217 23.34 -5.84 -14.05
N PRO A 218 23.86 -4.60 -14.02
CA PRO A 218 23.42 -3.56 -13.09
C PRO A 218 21.91 -3.28 -13.09
N ASP A 219 21.27 -3.42 -14.26
CA ASP A 219 19.81 -3.31 -14.44
C ASP A 219 19.02 -4.21 -13.51
N ARG A 220 19.52 -5.40 -13.16
CA ARG A 220 18.82 -6.30 -12.23
C ARG A 220 18.67 -5.67 -10.86
N THR A 221 19.72 -5.00 -10.36
CA THR A 221 19.70 -4.31 -9.07
C THR A 221 18.80 -3.09 -9.14
N LYS A 222 18.89 -2.29 -10.22
CA LYS A 222 18.00 -1.13 -10.43
C LYS A 222 16.53 -1.53 -10.49
N TRP A 223 16.21 -2.59 -11.25
CA TRP A 223 14.87 -3.16 -11.34
C TRP A 223 14.34 -3.60 -9.98
N LYS A 224 15.14 -4.32 -9.18
CA LYS A 224 14.74 -4.71 -7.82
C LYS A 224 14.48 -3.51 -6.91
N LYS A 225 15.32 -2.46 -6.98
CA LYS A 225 15.10 -1.22 -6.25
C LYS A 225 13.79 -0.53 -6.67
N PHE A 226 13.49 -0.52 -7.97
CA PHE A 226 12.24 0.02 -8.50
C PHE A 226 11.02 -0.79 -8.02
N GLN A 227 11.08 -2.12 -8.09
CA GLN A 227 10.01 -3.00 -7.60
C GLN A 227 9.74 -2.87 -6.09
N ALA A 228 10.78 -2.54 -5.32
CA ALA A 228 10.65 -2.30 -3.88
C ALA A 228 10.17 -0.87 -3.54
N ALA A 229 10.07 0.03 -4.52
CA ALA A 229 9.58 1.38 -4.30
C ALA A 229 8.04 1.41 -4.26
N SER A 230 7.48 2.26 -3.40
CA SER A 230 6.04 2.49 -3.34
C SER A 230 5.64 3.55 -4.36
N LEU A 231 4.93 3.14 -5.42
CA LEU A 231 4.31 4.06 -6.39
C LEU A 231 2.92 4.45 -5.87
N VAL A 232 2.70 5.74 -5.62
CA VAL A 232 1.50 6.22 -4.92
C VAL A 232 0.84 7.35 -5.71
N SER A 233 -0.36 7.08 -6.22
CA SER A 233 -1.19 8.08 -6.93
C SER A 233 -1.90 8.99 -5.94
N ILE A 234 -1.60 10.29 -5.99
CA ILE A 234 -2.25 11.32 -5.17
C ILE A 234 -3.67 11.65 -5.67
N ASP A 235 -3.99 11.30 -6.92
CA ASP A 235 -5.27 11.62 -7.58
C ASP A 235 -5.59 13.13 -7.50
N GLY A 236 -4.55 13.93 -7.68
CA GLY A 236 -4.56 15.37 -7.51
C GLY A 236 -3.16 15.98 -7.58
N VAL A 237 -3.09 17.29 -7.36
CA VAL A 237 -1.88 18.08 -7.60
C VAL A 237 -1.23 18.65 -6.33
N ASP A 238 -1.83 18.43 -5.17
CA ASP A 238 -1.31 18.91 -3.88
C ASP A 238 -0.44 17.83 -3.21
N PHE A 239 0.83 17.80 -3.57
CA PHE A 239 1.82 16.87 -3.01
C PHE A 239 2.34 17.27 -1.62
N THR A 240 2.09 18.50 -1.20
CA THR A 240 2.70 19.12 -0.01
C THR A 240 2.47 18.32 1.28
N PRO A 241 1.22 17.87 1.60
CA PRO A 241 0.98 17.12 2.83
C PRO A 241 1.78 15.81 2.88
N TYR A 242 1.82 15.09 1.76
CA TYR A 242 2.49 13.79 1.66
C TYR A 242 4.01 13.94 1.66
N ALA A 243 4.54 14.96 0.97
CA ALA A 243 5.96 15.28 1.02
C ALA A 243 6.39 15.70 2.43
N SER A 244 5.56 16.46 3.15
CA SER A 244 5.81 16.84 4.54
C SER A 244 5.87 15.61 5.44
N LEU A 245 4.91 14.69 5.32
CA LEU A 245 4.93 13.42 6.05
C LEU A 245 6.18 12.57 5.80
N LEU A 246 6.58 12.46 4.53
CA LEU A 246 7.66 11.55 4.12
C LEU A 246 9.07 12.11 4.41
N LEU A 247 9.22 13.45 4.35
CA LEU A 247 10.51 14.13 4.49
C LEU A 247 10.76 14.72 5.88
N ALA A 248 9.70 15.03 6.65
CA ALA A 248 9.86 15.44 8.03
C ALA A 248 10.53 14.31 8.83
N GLY A 249 11.37 14.69 9.78
CA GLY A 249 12.20 13.75 10.50
C GLY A 249 12.62 14.27 11.86
N ILE A 250 13.12 13.33 12.67
CA ILE A 250 13.78 13.57 13.95
C ILE A 250 15.22 13.16 13.74
N ASP A 251 16.15 14.09 14.00
CA ASP A 251 17.56 13.95 13.61
C ASP A 251 17.71 13.61 12.11
N ASP A 252 18.44 12.56 11.77
CA ASP A 252 18.60 12.10 10.37
C ASP A 252 17.52 11.11 9.92
N ALA A 253 16.65 10.66 10.83
CA ALA A 253 15.60 9.68 10.58
C ALA A 253 14.33 10.32 10.04
N ARG A 254 13.80 9.71 8.98
CA ARG A 254 12.54 10.07 8.33
C ARG A 254 11.96 8.83 7.66
N ILE A 255 10.71 8.95 7.21
CA ILE A 255 9.99 7.82 6.62
C ILE A 255 10.62 7.45 5.27
N ALA A 256 10.79 8.41 4.36
CA ALA A 256 11.35 8.17 3.03
C ALA A 256 12.87 8.42 2.98
N ASP A 257 13.63 7.41 2.58
CA ASP A 257 15.05 7.55 2.22
C ASP A 257 15.21 8.29 0.88
N ARG A 258 14.24 8.10 -0.03
CA ARG A 258 14.14 8.77 -1.33
C ARG A 258 12.68 9.06 -1.65
N LEU A 259 12.39 10.30 -2.01
CA LEU A 259 11.09 10.76 -2.50
C LEU A 259 11.25 11.29 -3.92
N VAL A 260 10.52 10.73 -4.87
CA VAL A 260 10.39 11.26 -6.22
C VAL A 260 8.95 11.75 -6.40
N VAL A 261 8.78 12.97 -6.92
CA VAL A 261 7.46 13.52 -7.25
C VAL A 261 7.40 13.71 -8.76
N VAL A 262 6.39 13.15 -9.40
CA VAL A 262 6.11 13.32 -10.83
C VAL A 262 4.82 14.12 -10.95
N THR A 263 4.88 15.24 -11.67
CA THR A 263 3.76 16.16 -11.81
C THR A 263 3.76 16.83 -13.17
N ASP A 264 2.59 17.13 -13.70
CA ASP A 264 2.41 17.94 -14.90
C ASP A 264 2.48 19.44 -14.53
N ARG A 265 3.01 20.24 -15.45
CA ARG A 265 3.02 21.69 -15.31
C ARG A 265 1.60 22.20 -15.48
N ASP A 266 1.06 22.79 -14.42
CA ASP A 266 -0.21 23.51 -14.49
C ASP A 266 0.08 25.01 -14.78
N PRO A 267 -0.15 25.50 -16.02
CA PRO A 267 0.09 26.89 -16.37
C PRO A 267 -0.83 27.88 -15.62
N ASN A 268 -1.90 27.38 -14.99
CA ASN A 268 -2.88 28.21 -14.28
C ASN A 268 -2.71 28.17 -12.75
N SER A 269 -1.76 27.39 -12.22
CA SER A 269 -1.54 27.29 -10.78
C SER A 269 -0.71 28.49 -10.27
N PRO A 270 -1.19 29.26 -9.27
CA PRO A 270 -0.41 30.34 -8.70
C PRO A 270 0.75 29.80 -7.86
N GLY A 271 1.97 29.96 -8.40
CA GLY A 271 3.22 29.60 -7.73
C GLY A 271 3.92 28.40 -8.35
N ASP A 272 5.25 28.36 -8.23
CA ASP A 272 6.05 27.22 -8.69
C ASP A 272 5.95 26.07 -7.67
N ARG A 273 5.13 25.06 -7.99
CA ARG A 273 4.95 23.85 -7.17
C ARG A 273 6.27 23.14 -6.90
N VAL A 274 7.18 23.14 -7.86
CA VAL A 274 8.52 22.55 -7.72
C VAL A 274 9.28 23.29 -6.64
N GLU A 275 9.27 24.62 -6.71
CA GLU A 275 9.98 25.46 -5.75
C GLU A 275 9.38 25.34 -4.35
N ALA A 276 8.05 25.22 -4.23
CA ALA A 276 7.39 24.96 -2.96
C ALA A 276 7.83 23.63 -2.33
N LEU A 277 7.90 22.55 -3.12
CA LEU A 277 8.36 21.23 -2.65
C LEU A 277 9.85 21.24 -2.31
N LYS A 278 10.69 21.89 -3.12
CA LYS A 278 12.12 22.06 -2.84
C LYS A 278 12.37 22.86 -1.56
N THR A 279 11.64 23.96 -1.38
CA THR A 279 11.70 24.79 -0.16
C THR A 279 11.28 24.00 1.07
N LEU A 280 10.19 23.21 0.96
CA LEU A 280 9.74 22.32 2.01
C LEU A 280 10.83 21.29 2.35
N ALA A 281 11.38 20.59 1.36
CA ALA A 281 12.44 19.61 1.58
C ALA A 281 13.69 20.25 2.21
N ALA A 282 14.07 21.45 1.77
CA ALA A 282 15.17 22.20 2.36
C ALA A 282 14.89 22.57 3.83
N SER A 283 13.66 22.94 4.19
CA SER A 283 13.29 23.23 5.58
C SER A 283 13.41 22.03 6.52
N TYR A 284 13.38 20.81 5.98
CA TYR A 284 13.60 19.57 6.73
C TYR A 284 15.03 19.01 6.60
N GLY A 285 15.96 19.73 5.96
CA GLY A 285 17.31 19.19 5.68
C GLY A 285 17.26 17.94 4.78
N ALA A 286 16.27 17.86 3.89
CA ALA A 286 15.97 16.70 3.06
C ALA A 286 16.05 16.98 1.56
N GLY A 287 16.65 18.12 1.14
CA GLY A 287 16.74 18.52 -0.25
C GLY A 287 17.41 17.48 -1.16
N ASN A 288 18.41 16.74 -0.66
CA ASN A 288 19.08 15.67 -1.41
C ASN A 288 18.28 14.36 -1.50
N ARG A 289 17.19 14.22 -0.74
CA ARG A 289 16.30 13.04 -0.75
C ARG A 289 15.06 13.26 -1.61
N LEU A 290 14.76 14.51 -1.99
CA LEU A 290 13.67 14.85 -2.89
C LEU A 290 14.19 15.02 -4.34
N SER A 291 13.46 14.45 -5.29
CA SER A 291 13.58 14.76 -6.71
C SER A 291 12.19 15.08 -7.25
N VAL A 292 12.05 16.18 -7.98
CA VAL A 292 10.78 16.59 -8.58
C VAL A 292 10.95 16.63 -10.09
N ARG A 293 10.15 15.83 -10.80
CA ARG A 293 10.15 15.74 -12.26
C ARG A 293 8.86 16.32 -12.78
N VAL A 294 9.00 17.36 -13.58
CA VAL A 294 7.87 18.07 -14.18
C VAL A 294 7.77 17.70 -15.64
N ASN A 295 6.56 17.38 -16.07
CA ASN A 295 6.21 17.37 -17.46
C ASN A 295 5.80 18.78 -17.89
N GLU A 296 6.44 19.34 -18.91
CA GLU A 296 6.12 20.69 -19.40
C GLU A 296 4.76 20.74 -20.13
N VAL A 297 4.26 19.57 -20.53
CA VAL A 297 2.96 19.35 -21.15
C VAL A 297 2.16 18.34 -20.31
N THR A 298 1.23 17.59 -20.90
CA THR A 298 0.57 16.46 -20.23
C THR A 298 1.21 15.13 -20.59
N LEU A 299 0.96 14.08 -19.80
CA LEU A 299 1.46 12.73 -20.09
C LEU A 299 1.16 12.31 -21.54
N GLU A 300 -0.07 12.50 -22.02
CA GLU A 300 -0.49 12.06 -23.35
C GLU A 300 0.31 12.74 -24.46
N GLU A 301 0.48 14.06 -24.38
CA GLU A 301 1.26 14.80 -25.36
C GLU A 301 2.73 14.36 -25.35
N SER A 302 3.31 14.15 -24.16
CA SER A 302 4.71 13.72 -24.00
C SER A 302 4.98 12.30 -24.52
N LEU A 303 3.95 11.45 -24.60
CA LEU A 303 4.08 10.08 -25.12
C LEU A 303 4.25 10.05 -26.63
N TYR A 304 3.75 11.07 -27.35
CA TYR A 304 3.73 11.05 -28.80
C TYR A 304 5.08 11.50 -29.38
N CYS A 305 5.80 10.54 -29.94
CA CYS A 305 6.89 10.77 -30.89
C CYS A 305 6.79 9.75 -32.02
N GLU A 306 7.52 9.99 -33.13
CA GLU A 306 7.44 9.11 -34.31
C GLU A 306 7.80 7.65 -33.98
N ALA A 307 8.78 7.44 -33.11
CA ALA A 307 9.17 6.10 -32.65
C ALA A 307 8.04 5.37 -31.88
N ASN A 308 7.19 6.12 -31.18
CA ASN A 308 6.09 5.57 -30.39
C ASN A 308 4.80 5.40 -31.19
N ALA A 309 4.66 6.09 -32.34
CA ALA A 309 3.40 6.27 -33.05
C ALA A 309 2.68 4.94 -33.37
N ALA A 310 3.40 3.92 -33.84
CA ALA A 310 2.83 2.62 -34.19
C ALA A 310 2.23 1.88 -32.98
N LEU A 311 2.90 1.96 -31.82
CA LEU A 311 2.45 1.32 -30.58
C LEU A 311 1.29 2.09 -29.94
N LEU A 312 1.33 3.43 -29.98
CA LEU A 312 0.23 4.28 -29.54
C LEU A 312 -1.04 4.05 -30.39
N ARG A 313 -0.87 3.87 -31.69
CA ARG A 313 -1.95 3.51 -32.62
C ARG A 313 -2.53 2.13 -32.28
N SER A 314 -1.68 1.14 -32.05
CA SER A 314 -2.11 -0.20 -31.64
C SER A 314 -2.94 -0.17 -30.35
N ALA A 315 -2.49 0.58 -29.34
CA ALA A 315 -3.23 0.76 -28.09
C ALA A 315 -4.59 1.46 -28.30
N PHE A 316 -4.64 2.47 -29.18
CA PHE A 316 -5.89 3.15 -29.53
C PHE A 316 -6.88 2.21 -30.22
N LEU A 317 -6.40 1.39 -31.17
CA LEU A 317 -7.25 0.47 -31.94
C LEU A 317 -7.69 -0.75 -31.12
N ASP A 318 -6.96 -1.12 -30.07
CA ASP A 318 -7.41 -2.15 -29.13
C ASP A 318 -8.72 -1.73 -28.42
N ILE A 319 -8.80 -0.46 -28.00
CA ILE A 319 -9.99 0.12 -27.35
C ILE A 319 -11.06 0.49 -28.38
N HIS A 320 -10.64 0.91 -29.57
CA HIS A 320 -11.52 1.38 -30.64
C HIS A 320 -11.26 0.66 -31.98
N PRO A 321 -11.60 -0.63 -32.13
CA PRO A 321 -11.22 -1.44 -33.30
C PRO A 321 -11.69 -0.87 -34.64
N SER A 322 -12.87 -0.25 -34.68
CA SER A 322 -13.44 0.33 -35.91
C SER A 322 -12.91 1.73 -36.25
N SER A 323 -12.01 2.30 -35.45
CA SER A 323 -11.58 3.71 -35.54
C SER A 323 -10.29 3.93 -36.35
N VAL A 324 -9.90 2.97 -37.20
CA VAL A 324 -8.71 3.09 -38.09
C VAL A 324 -8.74 4.37 -38.92
N LYS A 325 -9.85 4.66 -39.60
CA LYS A 325 -10.01 5.89 -40.39
C LYS A 325 -9.93 7.16 -39.53
N LYS A 326 -10.48 7.11 -38.32
CA LYS A 326 -10.45 8.24 -37.37
C LYS A 326 -9.01 8.53 -36.93
N TRP A 327 -8.22 7.50 -36.66
CA TRP A 327 -6.80 7.66 -36.34
C TRP A 327 -6.04 8.29 -37.49
N ALA A 328 -6.18 7.74 -38.71
CA ALA A 328 -5.52 8.27 -39.90
C ALA A 328 -5.82 9.77 -40.09
N THR A 329 -7.10 10.14 -40.13
CA THR A 329 -7.50 11.53 -40.36
C THR A 329 -7.13 12.49 -39.23
N ARG A 330 -7.14 12.05 -37.96
CA ARG A 330 -6.84 12.95 -36.84
C ARG A 330 -5.36 13.04 -36.51
N ILE A 331 -4.57 12.00 -36.80
CA ILE A 331 -3.19 11.87 -36.32
C ILE A 331 -2.20 11.74 -37.47
N GLU A 332 -2.45 10.86 -38.45
CA GLU A 332 -1.48 10.60 -39.53
C GLU A 332 -1.50 11.69 -40.60
N ASP A 333 -2.70 12.19 -40.95
CA ASP A 333 -2.95 13.19 -41.99
C ASP A 333 -2.59 14.63 -41.57
N VAL A 334 -2.32 14.88 -40.28
CA VAL A 334 -1.86 16.19 -39.79
C VAL A 334 -0.34 16.32 -39.90
N SER A 335 0.18 17.55 -39.90
CA SER A 335 1.63 17.78 -39.98
C SER A 335 2.37 17.12 -38.80
N PRO A 336 3.60 16.61 -38.99
CA PRO A 336 4.35 15.93 -37.93
C PRO A 336 4.44 16.72 -36.63
N GLU A 337 4.59 18.04 -36.71
CA GLU A 337 4.69 18.95 -35.56
C GLU A 337 3.36 19.10 -34.80
N ALA A 338 2.23 18.86 -35.45
CA ALA A 338 0.90 18.95 -34.84
C ALA A 338 0.43 17.63 -34.23
N ARG A 339 1.13 16.51 -34.49
CA ARG A 339 0.70 15.18 -34.05
C ARG A 339 0.61 15.02 -32.53
N PRO A 340 1.55 15.52 -31.69
CA PRO A 340 1.42 15.42 -30.24
C PRO A 340 0.16 16.12 -29.70
N ALA A 341 -0.12 17.34 -30.18
CA ALA A 341 -1.32 18.08 -29.81
C ALA A 341 -2.60 17.40 -30.33
N ALA A 342 -2.56 16.84 -31.55
CA ALA A 342 -3.68 16.09 -32.11
C ALA A 342 -3.97 14.80 -31.33
N PHE A 343 -2.93 14.12 -30.85
CA PHE A 343 -3.03 12.95 -30.00
C PHE A 343 -3.63 13.30 -28.63
N LEU A 344 -3.18 14.37 -27.99
CA LEU A 344 -3.83 14.93 -26.79
C LEU A 344 -5.32 15.23 -27.03
N GLY A 345 -5.65 15.74 -28.21
CA GLY A 345 -7.03 16.01 -28.63
C GLY A 345 -7.96 14.78 -28.62
N LEU A 346 -7.44 13.54 -28.66
CA LEU A 346 -8.25 12.33 -28.51
C LEU A 346 -8.82 12.18 -27.09
N PHE A 347 -8.11 12.68 -26.08
CA PHE A 347 -8.48 12.59 -24.66
C PHE A 347 -9.34 13.78 -24.21
N SER A 348 -9.24 14.91 -24.92
CA SER A 348 -10.04 16.12 -24.65
C SER A 348 -11.28 16.26 -25.55
N ASP A 349 -11.65 15.22 -26.33
CA ASP A 349 -12.83 15.27 -27.20
C ASP A 349 -14.13 15.44 -26.38
N LYS A 350 -14.93 16.44 -26.72
CA LYS A 350 -16.17 16.77 -25.99
C LYS A 350 -17.28 15.73 -26.17
N THR A 351 -17.22 14.91 -27.21
CA THR A 351 -18.31 13.99 -27.57
C THR A 351 -18.04 12.55 -27.12
N ASN A 352 -16.81 12.09 -27.30
CA ASN A 352 -16.39 10.74 -26.91
C ASN A 352 -14.89 10.73 -26.60
N PRO A 353 -14.48 11.24 -25.43
CA PRO A 353 -13.07 11.28 -25.05
C PRO A 353 -12.54 9.87 -24.77
N VAL A 354 -11.32 9.60 -25.21
CA VAL A 354 -10.58 8.42 -24.78
C VAL A 354 -10.31 8.55 -23.28
N ARG A 355 -10.70 7.55 -22.50
CA ARG A 355 -10.45 7.53 -21.06
C ARG A 355 -8.97 7.24 -20.82
N LYS A 356 -8.29 8.12 -20.09
CA LYS A 356 -6.84 8.03 -19.80
C LYS A 356 -6.45 6.68 -19.18
N GLY A 357 -7.22 6.21 -18.20
CA GLY A 357 -6.99 4.93 -17.53
C GLY A 357 -7.07 3.73 -18.48
N ASP A 358 -8.14 3.64 -19.27
CA ASP A 358 -8.34 2.56 -20.25
C ASP A 358 -7.22 2.56 -21.30
N TYR A 359 -6.80 3.75 -21.75
CA TYR A 359 -5.70 3.90 -22.69
C TYR A 359 -4.35 3.50 -22.10
N ALA A 360 -4.05 3.95 -20.88
CA ALA A 360 -2.86 3.54 -20.17
C ALA A 360 -2.80 2.02 -19.98
N GLN A 361 -3.94 1.37 -19.73
CA GLN A 361 -4.02 -0.08 -19.61
C GLN A 361 -3.77 -0.79 -20.95
N ALA A 362 -4.41 -0.34 -22.04
CA ALA A 362 -4.19 -0.89 -23.38
C ALA A 362 -2.73 -0.70 -23.82
N LEU A 363 -2.16 0.49 -23.60
CA LEU A 363 -0.77 0.77 -23.91
C LEU A 363 0.18 -0.08 -23.05
N SER A 364 -0.11 -0.26 -21.76
CA SER A 364 0.68 -1.14 -20.89
C SER A 364 0.71 -2.58 -21.42
N TYR A 365 -0.42 -3.08 -21.92
CA TYR A 365 -0.50 -4.41 -22.52
C TYR A 365 0.28 -4.50 -23.84
N VAL A 366 0.19 -3.48 -24.70
CA VAL A 366 0.97 -3.37 -25.93
C VAL A 366 2.47 -3.24 -25.65
N LEU A 367 2.88 -2.64 -24.53
CA LEU A 367 4.29 -2.42 -24.22
C LEU A 367 4.92 -3.51 -23.35
N SER A 368 4.15 -4.24 -22.55
CA SER A 368 4.63 -5.41 -21.80
C SER A 368 3.59 -6.52 -21.82
N PRO A 369 3.44 -7.22 -22.95
CA PRO A 369 2.51 -8.33 -23.03
C PRO A 369 3.01 -9.49 -22.16
N LYS A 370 2.09 -10.09 -21.40
CA LYS A 370 2.39 -11.29 -20.60
C LYS A 370 2.52 -12.55 -21.45
N ASP A 371 1.89 -12.55 -22.63
CA ASP A 371 2.03 -13.62 -23.62
C ASP A 371 3.19 -13.32 -24.58
N ALA A 372 4.17 -14.22 -24.62
CA ALA A 372 5.35 -14.10 -25.47
C ALA A 372 5.03 -14.19 -26.98
N ASN A 373 3.85 -14.71 -27.33
CA ASN A 373 3.37 -14.81 -28.71
C ASN A 373 2.43 -13.66 -29.09
N PHE A 374 2.16 -12.73 -28.18
CA PHE A 374 1.27 -11.61 -28.47
C PHE A 374 1.81 -10.73 -29.60
N VAL A 375 0.95 -10.43 -30.56
CA VAL A 375 1.15 -9.43 -31.61
C VAL A 375 -0.16 -8.63 -31.71
N PRO A 376 -0.12 -7.28 -31.66
CA PRO A 376 -1.34 -6.49 -31.80
C PRO A 376 -2.02 -6.74 -33.16
N ASN A 377 -3.36 -6.76 -33.16
CA ASN A 377 -4.16 -7.00 -34.37
C ASN A 377 -3.82 -6.05 -35.52
N ASP A 378 -3.39 -4.83 -35.20
CA ASP A 378 -2.99 -3.85 -36.20
C ASP A 378 -1.71 -4.25 -36.96
N PHE A 379 -0.72 -4.79 -36.25
CA PHE A 379 0.50 -5.33 -36.86
C PHE A 379 0.20 -6.58 -37.70
N LEU A 380 -0.73 -7.42 -37.23
CA LEU A 380 -1.21 -8.59 -37.99
C LEU A 380 -1.93 -8.15 -39.26
N ALA A 381 -2.81 -7.16 -39.19
CA ALA A 381 -3.54 -6.64 -40.35
C ALA A 381 -2.62 -5.99 -41.39
N ALA A 382 -1.56 -5.32 -40.96
CA ALA A 382 -0.54 -4.74 -41.84
C ALA A 382 0.34 -5.81 -42.54
N ASN A 383 0.40 -7.03 -42.00
CA ASN A 383 1.20 -8.16 -42.51
C ASN A 383 0.33 -9.43 -42.63
N ALA A 384 -0.85 -9.31 -43.25
CA ALA A 384 -1.92 -10.33 -43.21
C ALA A 384 -1.49 -11.74 -43.70
N ASP A 385 -0.45 -11.81 -44.53
CA ASP A 385 0.05 -13.06 -45.11
C ASP A 385 1.31 -13.61 -44.38
N ASP A 386 1.85 -12.90 -43.39
CA ASP A 386 3.10 -13.27 -42.70
C ASP A 386 3.11 -12.82 -41.22
N GLU A 387 2.73 -13.74 -40.33
CA GLU A 387 2.70 -13.51 -38.89
C GLU A 387 4.10 -13.28 -38.30
N ASP A 388 5.14 -13.90 -38.86
CA ASP A 388 6.51 -13.75 -38.39
C ASP A 388 7.06 -12.36 -38.75
N ALA A 389 6.69 -11.82 -39.91
CA ALA A 389 6.94 -10.44 -40.28
C ALA A 389 6.22 -9.46 -39.34
N ALA A 390 4.93 -9.71 -39.04
CA ALA A 390 4.16 -8.92 -38.08
C ALA A 390 4.83 -8.86 -36.71
N ARG A 391 5.26 -10.02 -36.21
CA ARG A 391 5.94 -10.16 -34.92
C ARG A 391 7.30 -9.45 -34.91
N SER A 392 8.04 -9.54 -36.01
CA SER A 392 9.34 -8.87 -36.15
C SER A 392 9.19 -7.35 -36.17
N ALA A 393 8.21 -6.83 -36.91
CA ALA A 393 7.88 -5.41 -36.95
C ALA A 393 7.45 -4.89 -35.57
N TYR A 394 6.58 -5.61 -34.87
CA TYR A 394 6.16 -5.27 -33.51
C TYR A 394 7.34 -5.24 -32.54
N LYS A 395 8.23 -6.25 -32.57
CA LYS A 395 9.45 -6.26 -31.75
C LYS A 395 10.40 -5.11 -32.06
N ALA A 396 10.51 -4.70 -33.33
CA ALA A 396 11.30 -3.54 -33.72
C ALA A 396 10.71 -2.24 -33.14
N SER A 397 9.40 -2.00 -33.30
CA SER A 397 8.74 -0.84 -32.68
C SER A 397 8.90 -0.83 -31.17
N LEU A 398 8.80 -2.00 -30.52
CA LEU A 398 9.03 -2.13 -29.09
C LEU A 398 10.46 -1.75 -28.67
N ALA A 399 11.47 -2.12 -29.45
CA ALA A 399 12.86 -1.80 -29.16
C ALA A 399 13.18 -0.31 -29.35
N GLU A 400 12.47 0.36 -30.25
CA GLU A 400 12.61 1.79 -30.53
C GLU A 400 11.77 2.70 -29.63
N PHE A 401 10.85 2.13 -28.84
CA PHE A 401 9.96 2.89 -27.97
C PHE A 401 10.75 3.80 -27.01
N GLN A 402 10.40 5.09 -27.02
CA GLN A 402 11.02 6.13 -26.22
C GLN A 402 10.15 6.46 -25.01
N VAL A 403 10.67 6.21 -23.81
CA VAL A 403 10.03 6.67 -22.56
C VAL A 403 10.17 8.19 -22.46
N PRO A 404 9.10 8.94 -22.11
CA PRO A 404 9.20 10.37 -21.88
C PRO A 404 10.33 10.72 -20.89
N ALA A 405 11.13 11.74 -21.22
CA ALA A 405 12.37 12.04 -20.50
C ALA A 405 12.16 12.24 -18.99
N TYR A 406 11.13 12.98 -18.60
CA TYR A 406 10.83 13.24 -17.18
C TYR A 406 10.49 11.95 -16.39
N LEU A 407 9.84 10.96 -17.03
CA LEU A 407 9.56 9.66 -16.43
C LEU A 407 10.81 8.77 -16.40
N ALA A 408 11.62 8.79 -17.45
CA ALA A 408 12.89 8.08 -17.48
C ALA A 408 13.82 8.58 -16.35
N GLU A 409 13.90 9.89 -16.16
CA GLU A 409 14.63 10.52 -15.06
C GLU A 409 14.03 10.18 -13.69
N ALA A 410 12.70 10.19 -13.55
CA ALA A 410 12.03 9.78 -12.31
C ALA A 410 12.36 8.32 -11.92
N ILE A 411 12.37 7.42 -12.92
CA ILE A 411 12.75 6.00 -12.75
C ILE A 411 14.23 5.88 -12.37
N ASP A 412 15.11 6.68 -12.95
CA ASP A 412 16.53 6.68 -12.59
C ASP A 412 16.76 7.25 -11.17
N ASP A 413 16.04 8.31 -10.78
CA ASP A 413 16.15 8.93 -9.45
C ASP A 413 15.69 8.01 -8.33
N ILE A 414 14.59 7.26 -8.53
CA ILE A 414 14.05 6.39 -7.48
C ILE A 414 14.99 5.20 -7.20
N VAL A 415 15.78 4.77 -8.18
CA VAL A 415 16.72 3.63 -8.04
C VAL A 415 18.14 4.01 -7.62
N GLN A 416 18.42 5.31 -7.47
CA GLN A 416 19.63 5.79 -6.78
C GLN A 416 19.50 5.43 -5.30
#